data_AF-A0A354BJI4-F1
#
_entry.id   AF-A0A354BJI4-F1
#
_cell.length_a   1.000
_cell.length_b   1.000
_cell.length_c   1.000
_cell.angle_alpha   90.00
_cell.angle_beta   90.00
_cell.angle_gamma   90.00
#
_symmetry.space_group_name_H-M   'P 1'
#
loop_
_entity.id
_entity.type
_entity.pdbx_description
1 polymer ?
#
loop_
_entity_poly.entity_id
_entity_poly.type
_entity_poly.pdbx_seq_one_letter_code
_entity_poly.pdbx_strand_id
1 'polypeptide(L)' 'PAKVYDQEEDAFVAVNAGQIKAGDVVVIRYEGPSGGPGMREMLGVTAAIVGAGLGDSVALLTDGRFSGATHGLMAGHVAP' A
#
# COMPACT_ATOMS: atom_id res chain seq x y z
N PRO A 1 -11.70 -3.59 6.45
CA PRO A 1 -11.05 -4.78 7.08
C PRO A 1 -9.61 -4.90 6.53
N ALA A 2 -8.73 -5.69 7.16
CA ALA A 2 -7.34 -5.80 6.67
C ALA A 2 -7.24 -6.64 5.38
N LYS A 3 -6.50 -6.12 4.40
CA LYS A 3 -6.11 -6.78 3.14
C LYS A 3 -4.59 -6.83 3.10
N VAL A 4 -4.01 -7.98 3.41
CA VAL A 4 -2.58 -8.13 3.67
C VAL A 4 -1.89 -8.76 2.47
N TYR A 5 -0.78 -8.15 2.04
CA TYR A 5 0.05 -8.57 0.92
C TYR A 5 1.52 -8.58 1.33
N ASP A 6 2.30 -9.47 0.72
CA ASP A 6 3.71 -9.71 1.05
C ASP A 6 4.66 -8.95 0.10
N GLN A 7 4.12 -8.26 -0.91
CA GLN A 7 4.86 -7.41 -1.86
C GLN A 7 3.92 -6.38 -2.51
N GLU A 8 4.46 -5.26 -3.00
CA GLU A 8 3.71 -4.20 -3.71
C GLU A 8 2.88 -4.74 -4.89
N GLU A 9 3.46 -5.65 -5.67
CA GLU A 9 2.89 -6.16 -6.91
C GLU A 9 1.55 -6.88 -6.68
N ASP A 10 1.44 -7.65 -5.61
CA ASP A 10 0.22 -8.38 -5.27
C ASP A 10 -0.89 -7.41 -4.84
N ALA A 11 -0.53 -6.38 -4.07
CA ALA A 11 -1.46 -5.33 -3.67
C ALA A 11 -1.96 -4.57 -4.91
N PHE A 12 -1.06 -4.21 -5.83
CA PHE A 12 -1.38 -3.53 -7.09
C PHE A 12 -2.34 -4.35 -7.97
N VAL A 13 -2.10 -5.65 -8.11
CA VAL A 13 -2.99 -6.56 -8.85
C VAL A 13 -4.37 -6.59 -8.19
N ALA A 14 -4.46 -6.66 -6.87
CA ALA A 14 -5.74 -6.67 -6.16
C ALA A 14 -6.52 -5.34 -6.32
N VAL A 15 -5.85 -4.19 -6.34
CA VAL A 15 -6.48 -2.90 -6.64
C VAL A 15 -7.08 -2.92 -8.04
N ASN A 16 -6.30 -3.29 -9.05
CA ASN A 16 -6.75 -3.30 -10.44
C ASN A 16 -7.84 -4.34 -10.73
N ALA A 17 -7.85 -5.46 -9.99
CA ALA A 17 -8.91 -6.45 -10.03
C ALA A 17 -10.20 -6.00 -9.30
N GLY A 18 -10.21 -4.79 -8.72
CA GLY A 18 -11.36 -4.25 -7.99
C GLY A 18 -11.66 -4.99 -6.68
N GLN A 19 -10.67 -5.67 -6.10
CA GLN A 19 -10.84 -6.46 -4.87
C GLN A 19 -10.75 -5.61 -3.59
N ILE A 20 -10.20 -4.41 -3.68
CA ILE A 20 -10.16 -3.42 -2.61
C ILE A 20 -11.43 -2.58 -2.64
N LYS A 21 -12.05 -2.38 -1.47
CA LYS A 21 -13.29 -1.61 -1.32
C LYS A 21 -13.12 -0.50 -0.29
N ALA A 22 -14.01 0.49 -0.32
CA ALA A 22 -14.07 1.54 0.69
C ALA A 22 -14.16 0.94 2.11
N GLY A 23 -13.36 1.47 3.03
CA GLY A 23 -13.20 0.97 4.40
C GLY A 23 -12.18 -0.16 4.56
N ASP A 24 -11.54 -0.61 3.48
CA ASP A 24 -10.41 -1.54 3.57
C ASP A 24 -9.14 -0.84 4.07
N VAL A 25 -8.30 -1.65 4.72
CA VAL A 25 -6.96 -1.29 5.17
C VAL A 25 -6.00 -2.21 4.45
N VAL A 26 -5.27 -1.68 3.47
CA VAL A 26 -4.29 -2.43 2.70
C VAL A 26 -2.96 -2.39 3.44
N VAL A 27 -2.42 -3.57 3.74
CA VAL A 27 -1.14 -3.74 4.43
C VAL A 27 -0.18 -4.44 3.48
N ILE A 28 0.97 -3.81 3.22
CA ILE A 28 2.04 -4.36 2.39
C ILE A 28 3.26 -4.53 3.28
N ARG A 29 3.59 -5.79 3.59
CA ARG A 29 4.69 -6.14 4.50
C ARG A 29 5.84 -6.80 3.73
N TYR A 30 6.97 -6.94 4.39
CA TYR A 30 8.23 -7.41 3.81
C TYR A 30 8.83 -6.45 2.79
N GLU A 31 8.50 -5.16 2.90
CA GLU A 31 9.07 -4.09 2.08
C GLU A 31 10.07 -3.23 2.87
N GLY A 32 10.28 -3.55 4.15
CA GLY A 32 11.22 -2.86 5.02
C GLY A 32 12.71 -3.10 4.67
N PRO A 33 13.65 -2.51 5.43
CA PRO A 33 15.09 -2.54 5.12
C PRO A 33 15.68 -3.94 4.91
N SER A 34 15.18 -4.94 5.63
CA SER A 34 15.65 -6.33 5.54
C SER A 34 14.73 -7.24 4.72
N GLY A 35 13.42 -7.01 4.74
CA GLY A 35 12.44 -7.85 4.01
C GLY A 35 12.51 -7.64 2.49
N GLY A 36 12.52 -6.37 2.06
CA GLY A 36 12.53 -5.97 0.65
C GLY A 36 13.92 -5.86 0.02
N PRO A 37 14.98 -6.07 0.82
CA PRO A 37 16.16 -5.18 0.95
C PRO A 37 16.03 -3.70 0.54
N GLY A 38 16.61 -2.81 1.35
CA GLY A 38 16.81 -1.40 0.97
C GLY A 38 15.57 -0.51 1.06
N MET A 39 14.47 -1.05 1.60
CA MET A 39 13.26 -0.31 1.95
C MET A 39 12.69 0.47 0.76
N ARG A 40 12.22 -0.19 -0.32
CA ARG A 40 11.87 0.50 -1.57
C ARG A 40 10.76 1.56 -1.40
N GLU A 41 10.76 2.56 -2.28
CA GLU A 41 9.65 3.52 -2.41
C GLU A 41 8.60 2.97 -3.38
N MET A 42 7.38 2.81 -2.88
CA MET A 42 6.23 2.31 -3.64
C MET A 42 5.40 3.48 -4.19
N LEU A 43 5.26 3.55 -5.51
CA LEU A 43 4.42 4.51 -6.23
C LEU A 43 3.25 3.82 -6.94
N GLY A 44 3.43 2.57 -7.36
CA GLY A 44 2.45 1.87 -8.19
C GLY A 44 1.14 1.69 -7.43
N VAL A 45 1.23 1.19 -6.19
CA VAL A 45 0.05 0.93 -5.37
C VAL A 45 -0.65 2.20 -4.90
N THR A 46 0.09 3.27 -4.57
CA THR A 46 -0.50 4.54 -4.12
C THR A 46 -1.26 5.21 -5.27
N ALA A 47 -0.64 5.26 -6.47
CA ALA A 47 -1.28 5.76 -7.67
C ALA A 47 -2.52 4.94 -8.07
N ALA A 48 -2.46 3.60 -7.93
CA ALA A 48 -3.59 2.72 -8.23
C ALA A 48 -4.79 2.98 -7.30
N ILE A 49 -4.57 3.15 -6.00
CA ILE A 49 -5.64 3.46 -5.04
C ILE A 49 -6.30 4.80 -5.34
N VAL A 50 -5.51 5.83 -5.64
CA VAL A 50 -6.04 7.15 -6.02
C VAL A 50 -6.79 7.06 -7.35
N GLY A 51 -6.24 6.38 -8.35
CA GLY A 51 -6.87 6.18 -9.66
C GLY A 51 -8.18 5.38 -9.60
N ALA A 52 -8.31 4.49 -8.63
CA ALA A 52 -9.56 3.77 -8.34
C ALA A 52 -10.61 4.62 -7.58
N GLY A 53 -10.30 5.88 -7.25
CA GLY A 53 -11.19 6.76 -6.49
C GLY A 53 -11.31 6.39 -5.01
N LEU A 54 -10.36 5.60 -4.49
CA LEU A 54 -10.41 5.06 -3.12
C LEU A 54 -9.54 5.83 -2.12
N GLY A 55 -8.81 6.86 -2.56
CA GLY A 55 -7.82 7.60 -1.76
C GLY A 55 -8.33 8.06 -0.39
N ASP A 56 -9.57 8.55 -0.30
CA ASP A 56 -10.12 9.07 0.96
C ASP A 56 -10.82 8.01 1.83
N SER A 57 -10.98 6.79 1.30
CA SER A 57 -11.79 5.74 1.92
C SER A 57 -11.01 4.46 2.26
N VAL A 58 -9.77 4.34 1.81
CA VAL A 58 -8.88 3.20 2.05
C VAL A 58 -7.61 3.68 2.72
N ALA A 59 -7.18 2.94 3.74
CA ALA A 59 -5.89 3.19 4.38
C ALA A 59 -4.81 2.28 3.78
N LEU A 60 -3.58 2.80 3.65
CA LEU A 60 -2.40 2.03 3.22
C LEU A 60 -1.37 1.99 4.36
N LEU A 61 -0.85 0.80 4.67
CA LEU A 61 0.23 0.61 5.63
C LEU A 61 1.36 -0.22 5.03
N THR A 62 2.60 0.13 5.38
CA THR A 62 3.77 -0.66 5.02
C THR A 62 4.93 -0.50 5.98
N ASP A 63 5.75 -1.55 6.09
CA ASP A 63 7.09 -1.50 6.69
C ASP A 63 8.14 -0.88 5.74
N GLY A 64 7.81 -0.70 4.46
CA GLY A 64 8.60 0.03 3.47
C GLY A 64 8.29 1.53 3.41
N ARG A 65 8.40 2.13 2.21
CA ARG A 65 8.11 3.55 1.96
C ARG A 65 7.01 3.72 0.92
N PHE A 66 6.21 4.76 1.08
CA PHE A 66 5.34 5.29 0.03
C PHE A 66 5.95 6.55 -0.58
N SER A 67 5.83 6.68 -1.90
CA SER A 67 6.24 7.89 -2.62
C SER A 67 5.17 9.00 -2.54
N GLY A 68 5.57 10.23 -2.85
CA GLY A 68 4.84 11.50 -2.61
C GLY A 68 3.49 11.70 -3.32
N ALA A 69 2.93 10.67 -3.96
CA ALA A 69 1.53 10.65 -4.41
C ALA A 69 0.56 10.28 -3.27
N THR A 70 0.93 10.61 -2.04
CA THR A 70 0.21 10.22 -0.82
C THR A 70 -1.07 11.05 -0.70
N HIS A 71 -2.22 10.38 -0.72
CA HIS A 71 -3.54 10.99 -0.53
C HIS A 71 -4.36 10.12 0.42
N GLY A 72 -5.02 10.74 1.40
CA GLY A 72 -5.70 10.02 2.47
C GLY A 72 -4.75 9.42 3.51
N LEU A 73 -5.16 8.33 4.17
CA LEU A 73 -4.43 7.73 5.28
C LEU A 73 -3.40 6.71 4.78
N MET A 74 -2.15 7.13 4.61
CA MET A 74 -1.05 6.24 4.25
C MET A 74 0.08 6.35 5.27
N ALA A 75 0.53 5.22 5.82
CA ALA A 75 1.58 5.14 6.81
C ALA A 75 2.68 4.17 6.35
N GLY A 76 3.89 4.70 6.15
CA GLY A 76 5.10 3.89 5.94
C GLY A 76 5.92 3.74 7.21
N HIS A 77 7.06 3.05 7.10
CA HIS A 77 8.03 2.88 8.20
C HIS A 77 7.44 2.19 9.44
N VAL A 78 6.47 1.30 9.25
CA VAL A 78 5.97 0.46 10.35
C VAL A 78 7.12 -0.44 10.82
N ALA A 79 7.57 -0.19 12.05
CA ALA A 79 8.74 -0.79 12.66
C ALA A 79 8.38 -2.07 13.45
N PRO A 80 9.34 -2.98 13.70
CA PRO A 80 10.55 -2.67 14.50
C PRO A 80 11.71 -2.02 13.76
#